data_AF-A0AAV9SDM5-F1
#
_entry.id   AF-A0AAV9SDM5-F1
#
_cell.length_a   1.000
_cell.length_b   1.000
_cell.length_c   1.000
_cell.angle_alpha   90.00
_cell.angle_beta   90.00
_cell.angle_gamma   90.00
#
_symmetry.space_group_name_H-M   'P 1'
#
loop_
_entity.id
_entity.type
_entity.pdbx_description
1 polymer ?
#
loop_
_entity_poly.entity_id
_entity_poly.type
_entity_poly.pdbx_seq_one_letter_code
_entity_poly.pdbx_strand_id
1 'polypeptide(L)'
;MRIPGLDPEKHLGKSLAEMQPYLKQLSNKYGVHICGEGGEYETLTLDCPLFKKKIVIDEAETVIHSADAFAPVGYLRFTKMHTEDKHSDAVARALPHGSCPCQSAIDKMTEEVEYADQAQDNQHKFTSNCDLSCHWGHDKPPSCSKRCSRGYQWISGINGLKSQDLGIEGQTLAAFTMLQDELRNKSWKMKNIILVHLYVRKMEDFVSLNAVYRKYFDTNPPARVCVQAALPAGQLLQMDCLLHDWTEPLEEGCFRHKEALHVQGLSHWAPANIGPYSQAYKVDELVFCAGQIALVPCTMCLVKAGTSVQAQLSFSHVKKVLEAVIHNLTLAHVVQAHCYTTRHQDIATIRAVWESMLRGPEEKKELLWESEIKRVPLLIAVVPALPKDAAVELHVTASNDDPSRRTSWDITTKAACGSIECHIVLSADRSSASLSLSLVPCGDVLGITDVKRITEEVSTTLMNATKMIEAKLVPQCARVFYKCSPSPVQQIVQGLEESLRNCLGESSPSVALVPVLDLPNSQILHLSCWLSL
;
A
#
# COMPACT_ATOMS: atom_id res chain seq x y z
N MET A 1 22.47 3.86 29.60
CA MET A 1 21.93 2.49 29.64
C MET A 1 20.91 2.38 30.77
N ARG A 2 19.82 1.63 30.60
CA ARG A 2 18.69 1.45 31.53
C ARG A 2 17.97 0.12 31.24
N ILE A 3 18.71 -1.00 31.14
CA ILE A 3 18.14 -2.35 31.08
C ILE A 3 18.56 -3.13 32.33
N PRO A 4 17.66 -3.86 33.00
CA PRO A 4 18.03 -4.88 33.98
C PRO A 4 19.03 -5.88 33.37
N GLY A 5 20.27 -5.89 33.91
CA GLY A 5 21.37 -6.71 33.40
C GLY A 5 22.44 -5.94 32.63
N LEU A 6 22.16 -4.72 32.14
CA LEU A 6 23.22 -3.85 31.64
C LEU A 6 23.84 -3.05 32.80
N ASP A 7 25.07 -3.41 33.13
CA ASP A 7 25.92 -2.69 34.07
C ASP A 7 26.76 -1.60 33.35
N PRO A 8 26.53 -0.30 33.64
CA PRO A 8 27.29 0.82 33.09
C PRO A 8 28.81 0.67 33.26
N GLU A 9 29.29 0.11 34.37
CA GLU A 9 30.72 -0.04 34.64
C GLU A 9 31.37 -1.13 33.76
N LYS A 10 30.58 -2.12 33.32
CA LYS A 10 31.07 -3.25 32.52
C LYS A 10 30.81 -3.09 31.03
N HIS A 11 29.81 -2.32 30.64
CA HIS A 11 29.27 -2.34 29.28
C HIS A 11 29.39 -1.01 28.53
N LEU A 12 29.44 0.14 29.21
CA LEU A 12 29.64 1.42 28.51
C LEU A 12 31.00 1.45 27.80
N GLY A 13 31.01 2.02 26.59
CA GLY A 13 32.20 2.18 25.77
C GLY A 13 32.59 0.96 24.93
N LYS A 14 31.94 -0.18 25.12
CA LYS A 14 32.11 -1.34 24.25
C LYS A 14 31.44 -1.11 22.90
N SER A 15 32.05 -1.66 21.85
CA SER A 15 31.44 -1.74 20.54
C SER A 15 30.23 -2.68 20.54
N LEU A 16 29.33 -2.49 19.57
CA LEU A 16 28.21 -3.40 19.36
C LEU A 16 28.67 -4.84 19.09
N ALA A 17 29.83 -5.04 18.46
CA ALA A 17 30.39 -6.36 18.20
C ALA A 17 30.78 -7.07 19.52
N GLU A 18 31.39 -6.35 20.45
CA GLU A 18 31.74 -6.88 21.78
C GLU A 18 30.50 -7.14 22.63
N MET A 19 29.45 -6.32 22.48
CA MET A 19 28.20 -6.46 23.21
C MET A 19 27.25 -7.51 22.62
N GLN A 20 27.41 -7.89 21.34
CA GLN A 20 26.47 -8.74 20.62
C GLN A 20 26.16 -10.07 21.33
N PRO A 21 27.14 -10.85 21.83
CA PRO A 21 26.83 -12.12 22.52
C PRO A 21 26.00 -11.90 23.78
N TYR A 22 26.29 -10.82 24.52
CA TYR A 22 25.60 -10.49 25.76
C TYR A 22 24.16 -10.00 25.51
N LEU A 23 23.96 -9.13 24.52
CA LEU A 23 22.63 -8.65 24.15
C LEU A 23 21.73 -9.78 23.64
N LYS A 24 22.27 -10.76 22.89
CA LYS A 24 21.55 -11.98 22.52
C LYS A 24 21.14 -12.80 23.74
N GLN A 25 22.03 -12.93 24.73
CA GLN A 25 21.73 -13.63 25.98
C GLN A 25 20.61 -12.92 26.77
N LEU A 26 20.65 -11.59 26.86
CA LEU A 26 19.60 -10.80 27.51
C LEU A 26 18.27 -10.96 26.78
N SER A 27 18.28 -10.91 25.45
CA SER A 27 17.09 -11.11 24.62
C SER A 27 16.45 -12.49 24.87
N ASN A 28 17.25 -13.55 24.89
CA ASN A 28 16.77 -14.90 25.18
C ASN A 28 16.20 -15.06 26.60
N LYS A 29 16.78 -14.35 27.59
CA LYS A 29 16.42 -14.51 29.00
C LYS A 29 15.24 -13.63 29.42
N TYR A 30 15.15 -12.43 28.85
CA TYR A 30 14.24 -11.38 29.29
C TYR A 30 13.32 -10.85 28.19
N GLY A 31 13.45 -11.34 26.96
CA GLY A 31 12.64 -10.90 25.82
C GLY A 31 13.00 -9.52 25.28
N VAL A 32 14.07 -8.88 25.77
CA VAL A 32 14.48 -7.53 25.33
C VAL A 32 14.94 -7.53 23.88
N HIS A 33 14.61 -6.48 23.13
CA HIS A 33 15.05 -6.34 21.76
C HIS A 33 16.56 -6.08 21.68
N ILE A 34 17.29 -6.86 20.87
CA ILE A 34 18.76 -6.80 20.81
C ILE A 34 19.27 -5.42 20.43
N CYS A 35 18.54 -4.67 19.59
CA CYS A 35 18.89 -3.31 19.16
C CYS A 35 18.42 -2.20 20.12
N GLY A 36 17.80 -2.56 21.23
CA GLY A 36 17.14 -1.63 22.15
C GLY A 36 15.77 -1.16 21.67
N GLU A 37 14.85 -0.91 22.60
CA GLU A 37 13.48 -0.42 22.32
C GLU A 37 13.33 1.12 22.45
N GLY A 38 14.46 1.82 22.56
CA GLY A 38 14.51 3.27 22.80
C GLY A 38 14.48 3.63 24.28
N GLY A 39 15.58 4.20 24.78
CA GLY A 39 15.76 4.55 26.20
C GLY A 39 16.55 3.52 27.02
N GLU A 40 16.74 2.33 26.47
CA GLU A 40 17.46 1.22 27.09
C GLU A 40 18.99 1.36 26.99
N TYR A 41 19.51 1.64 25.81
CA TYR A 41 20.89 2.05 25.62
C TYR A 41 20.98 2.86 24.33
N GLU A 42 22.01 3.67 24.23
CA GLU A 42 22.27 4.48 23.05
C GLU A 42 23.61 4.06 22.45
N THR A 43 23.73 4.24 21.15
CA THR A 43 24.96 3.96 20.41
C THR A 43 25.39 5.22 19.67
N LEU A 44 26.69 5.45 19.63
CA LEU A 44 27.28 6.51 18.83
C LEU A 44 28.04 5.89 17.67
N THR A 45 27.68 6.27 16.44
CA THR A 45 28.42 5.87 15.24
C THR A 45 29.65 6.75 15.10
N LEU A 46 30.84 6.18 15.30
CA LEU A 46 32.12 6.91 15.19
C LEU A 46 32.63 6.98 13.74
N ASP A 47 32.33 5.96 12.94
CA ASP A 47 32.66 5.92 11.54
C ASP A 47 31.60 5.17 10.74
N CYS A 48 31.20 5.72 9.59
CA CYS A 48 30.40 5.02 8.59
C CYS A 48 30.74 5.53 7.17
N PRO A 49 30.44 4.78 6.10
CA PRO A 49 30.75 5.17 4.73
C PRO A 49 30.20 6.54 4.30
N LEU A 50 29.11 7.01 4.92
CA LEU A 50 28.52 8.32 4.64
C LEU A 50 29.32 9.49 5.24
N PHE A 51 30.18 9.25 6.23
CA PHE A 51 30.97 10.30 6.87
C PHE A 51 32.20 10.66 6.02
N LYS A 52 32.46 11.97 5.86
CA LYS A 52 33.67 12.47 5.17
C LYS A 52 34.95 12.24 5.98
N LYS A 53 34.84 12.31 7.31
CA LYS A 53 35.90 12.06 8.29
C LYS A 53 35.36 11.12 9.35
N LYS A 54 36.22 10.29 9.96
CA LYS A 54 35.80 9.50 11.13
C LYS A 54 35.98 10.33 12.40
N ILE A 55 35.14 10.08 13.39
CA ILE A 55 35.23 10.69 14.72
C ILE A 55 36.11 9.77 15.57
N VAL A 56 37.13 10.34 16.21
CA VAL A 56 37.99 9.64 17.17
C VAL A 56 37.69 10.22 18.55
N ILE A 57 37.36 9.33 19.48
CA ILE A 57 37.22 9.69 20.90
C ILE A 57 38.61 9.63 21.52
N ASP A 58 39.15 10.78 21.91
CA ASP A 58 40.46 10.87 22.55
C ASP A 58 40.35 10.56 24.04
N GLU A 59 39.33 11.13 24.68
CA GLU A 59 39.12 11.04 26.12
C GLU A 59 37.61 10.97 26.42
N ALA A 60 37.24 10.06 27.30
CA ALA A 60 35.88 9.86 27.76
C ALA A 60 35.88 9.45 29.23
N GLU A 61 34.82 9.82 29.94
CA GLU A 61 34.59 9.37 31.31
C GLU A 61 33.18 8.78 31.45
N THR A 62 33.05 7.79 32.32
CA THR A 62 31.76 7.20 32.66
C THR A 62 31.09 8.02 33.75
N VAL A 63 29.91 8.55 33.46
CA VAL A 63 29.08 9.24 34.44
C VAL A 63 27.95 8.32 34.86
N ILE A 64 27.93 7.95 36.14
CA ILE A 64 26.82 7.23 36.75
C ILE A 64 25.76 8.24 37.18
N HIS A 65 24.62 8.22 36.50
CA HIS A 65 23.49 9.10 36.76
C HIS A 65 22.57 8.55 37.86
N SER A 66 22.41 7.22 37.93
CA SER A 66 21.72 6.53 39.01
C SER A 66 22.41 5.21 39.33
N ALA A 67 22.80 5.02 40.60
CA ALA A 67 23.44 3.79 41.08
C ALA A 67 22.42 2.84 41.71
N ASP A 68 21.26 2.67 41.07
CA ASP A 68 20.23 1.73 41.52
C ASP A 68 20.78 0.29 41.48
N ALA A 69 20.47 -0.49 42.53
CA ALA A 69 20.99 -1.85 42.68
C ALA A 69 20.46 -2.85 41.64
N PHE A 70 19.36 -2.53 40.96
CA PHE A 70 18.68 -3.38 40.00
C PHE A 70 18.77 -2.86 38.57
N ALA A 71 18.81 -1.54 38.39
CA ALA A 71 18.89 -0.90 37.07
C ALA A 71 19.78 0.35 37.08
N PRO A 72 21.11 0.19 37.21
CA PRO A 72 22.03 1.32 37.20
C PRO A 72 22.01 2.06 35.86
N VAL A 73 22.00 3.38 35.92
CA VAL A 73 21.99 4.27 34.76
C VAL A 73 23.31 5.02 34.69
N GLY A 74 24.01 4.84 33.58
CA GLY A 74 25.20 5.63 33.24
C GLY A 74 25.28 5.93 31.76
N TYR A 75 26.12 6.90 31.44
CA TYR A 75 26.46 7.31 30.08
C TYR A 75 27.94 7.68 29.98
N LEU A 76 28.48 7.66 28.75
CA LEU A 76 29.81 8.20 28.49
C LEU A 76 29.71 9.69 28.22
N ARG A 77 30.53 10.46 28.93
CA ARG A 77 30.78 11.87 28.64
C ARG A 77 32.11 11.96 27.89
N PHE A 78 32.05 12.28 26.60
CA PHE A 78 33.25 12.52 25.79
C PHE A 78 33.82 13.89 26.14
N THR A 79 35.00 13.91 26.73
CA THR A 79 35.68 15.15 27.15
C THR A 79 36.57 15.71 26.05
N LYS A 80 37.03 14.85 25.13
CA LYS A 80 37.87 15.23 24.01
C LYS A 80 37.65 14.31 22.82
N MET A 81 37.46 14.91 21.64
CA MET A 81 37.29 14.22 20.39
C MET A 81 37.97 15.02 19.28
N HIS A 82 38.43 14.31 18.25
CA HIS A 82 38.85 14.93 17.00
C HIS A 82 38.29 14.14 15.82
N THR A 83 38.54 14.66 14.62
CA THR A 83 38.18 13.98 13.38
C THR A 83 39.44 13.65 12.60
N GLU A 84 39.54 12.41 12.13
CA GLU A 84 40.60 11.98 11.23
C GLU A 84 40.08 11.89 9.81
N ASP A 85 40.87 12.41 8.86
CA ASP A 85 40.59 12.22 7.45
C ASP A 85 40.69 10.73 7.11
N LYS A 86 39.71 10.26 6.34
CA LYS A 86 39.75 8.91 5.82
C LYS A 86 40.83 8.87 4.74
N HIS A 87 41.82 8.00 4.89
CA HIS A 87 42.80 7.76 3.83
C HIS A 87 42.05 7.45 2.52
N SER A 88 42.44 8.16 1.46
CA SER A 88 41.70 8.30 0.20
C SER A 88 41.07 6.99 -0.33
N ASP A 89 39.84 7.13 -0.81
CA ASP A 89 38.98 6.13 -1.44
C ASP A 89 38.32 5.06 -0.56
N ALA A 90 38.16 5.26 0.75
CA ALA A 90 37.18 4.46 1.50
C ALA A 90 35.73 4.81 1.10
N VAL A 91 35.42 6.09 0.81
CA VAL A 91 34.07 6.51 0.38
C VAL A 91 33.74 5.99 -1.03
N ALA A 92 34.73 5.90 -1.93
CA ALA A 92 34.57 5.33 -3.27
C ALA A 92 34.64 3.79 -3.32
N ARG A 93 35.36 3.13 -2.37
CA ARG A 93 35.45 1.66 -2.28
C ARG A 93 34.46 0.99 -1.33
N ALA A 94 33.92 1.68 -0.32
CA ALA A 94 32.98 1.08 0.64
C ALA A 94 31.56 1.01 0.10
N LEU A 95 31.24 1.80 -0.93
CA LEU A 95 30.08 1.61 -1.78
C LEU A 95 30.55 1.80 -3.22
N PRO A 96 31.13 0.76 -3.86
CA PRO A 96 31.03 0.66 -5.31
C PRO A 96 29.56 0.92 -5.64
N HIS A 97 29.29 1.52 -6.79
CA HIS A 97 27.94 1.66 -7.33
C HIS A 97 27.25 0.29 -7.63
N GLY A 98 27.68 -0.80 -6.96
CA GLY A 98 27.21 -2.17 -6.96
C GLY A 98 27.46 -2.92 -5.63
N SER A 99 27.61 -2.24 -4.46
CA SER A 99 27.82 -2.97 -3.18
C SER A 99 27.18 -2.35 -1.94
N CYS A 100 26.10 -1.59 -2.11
CA CYS A 100 25.13 -1.59 -1.02
C CYS A 100 24.61 -3.02 -0.88
N PRO A 101 24.44 -3.60 0.32
CA PRO A 101 23.75 -4.89 0.47
C PRO A 101 22.38 -4.88 -0.24
N CYS A 102 21.72 -3.72 -0.28
CA CYS A 102 20.52 -3.46 -1.05
C CYS A 102 20.74 -3.48 -2.57
N GLN A 103 21.85 -2.93 -3.07
CA GLN A 103 22.24 -3.02 -4.48
C GLN A 103 22.61 -4.46 -4.81
N SER A 104 23.37 -5.19 -3.99
CA SER A 104 23.64 -6.62 -4.21
C SER A 104 22.39 -7.51 -4.15
N ALA A 105 21.36 -7.13 -3.38
CA ALA A 105 20.08 -7.82 -3.38
C ALA A 105 19.26 -7.49 -4.64
N ILE A 106 19.31 -6.25 -5.12
CA ILE A 106 18.77 -5.85 -6.42
C ILE A 106 19.55 -6.54 -7.55
N ASP A 107 20.87 -6.60 -7.46
CA ASP A 107 21.80 -7.19 -8.42
C ASP A 107 21.55 -8.69 -8.50
N LYS A 108 21.34 -9.38 -7.38
CA LYS A 108 20.86 -10.78 -7.33
C LYS A 108 19.46 -10.95 -7.94
N MET A 109 18.54 -10.02 -7.67
CA MET A 109 17.23 -10.02 -8.32
C MET A 109 17.35 -9.82 -9.84
N THR A 110 18.30 -9.00 -10.32
CA THR A 110 18.58 -8.82 -11.75
C THR A 110 19.36 -9.98 -12.36
N GLU A 111 20.34 -10.58 -11.68
CA GLU A 111 21.11 -11.75 -12.16
C GLU A 111 20.21 -12.98 -12.37
N GLU A 112 19.21 -13.18 -11.51
CA GLU A 112 18.20 -14.24 -11.68
C GLU A 112 17.23 -13.97 -12.86
N VAL A 113 17.14 -12.71 -13.34
CA VAL A 113 16.25 -12.29 -14.45
C VAL A 113 17.02 -12.13 -15.77
N GLU A 114 18.30 -11.78 -15.74
CA GLU A 114 19.17 -11.62 -16.93
C GLU A 114 19.38 -12.94 -17.69
N TYR A 115 19.07 -14.09 -17.08
CA TYR A 115 19.04 -15.38 -17.78
C TYR A 115 17.73 -15.61 -18.58
N ALA A 116 16.72 -14.73 -18.46
CA ALA A 116 15.38 -14.93 -18.99
C ALA A 116 14.91 -13.87 -20.02
N ASP A 117 15.65 -12.79 -20.27
CA ASP A 117 15.15 -11.71 -21.14
C ASP A 117 16.24 -11.11 -22.05
N GLN A 118 16.38 -11.66 -23.26
CA GLN A 118 17.13 -11.04 -24.37
C GLN A 118 16.16 -10.31 -25.30
N ALA A 119 15.62 -9.18 -24.86
CA ALA A 119 14.87 -8.28 -25.72
C ALA A 119 15.31 -6.82 -25.51
N GLN A 120 15.63 -6.13 -26.61
CA GLN A 120 15.96 -4.70 -26.61
C GLN A 120 14.73 -3.88 -26.25
N ASP A 121 14.77 -3.21 -25.09
CA ASP A 121 13.75 -2.28 -24.61
C ASP A 121 13.83 -0.97 -25.40
N ASN A 122 13.13 -0.91 -26.53
CA ASN A 122 12.94 0.33 -27.28
C ASN A 122 11.97 1.21 -26.50
N GLN A 123 12.50 2.26 -25.87
CA GLN A 123 11.73 3.32 -25.21
C GLN A 123 10.86 4.12 -26.20
N HIS A 124 9.77 3.53 -26.68
CA HIS A 124 8.72 4.28 -27.33
C HIS A 124 7.84 4.93 -26.26
N LYS A 125 8.02 6.23 -26.05
CA LYS A 125 7.03 7.08 -25.36
C LYS A 125 5.69 6.92 -26.06
N PHE A 126 4.72 6.34 -25.36
CA PHE A 126 3.35 6.28 -25.83
C PHE A 126 2.73 7.67 -25.69
N THR A 127 2.91 8.52 -26.70
CA THR A 127 2.09 9.73 -26.88
C THR A 127 0.80 9.33 -27.56
N SER A 128 -0.10 8.68 -26.83
CA SER A 128 -1.46 8.56 -27.33
C SER A 128 -2.17 9.89 -27.08
N ASN A 129 -2.48 10.58 -28.18
CA ASN A 129 -3.45 11.67 -28.24
C ASN A 129 -4.89 11.14 -28.03
N CYS A 130 -5.10 10.13 -27.18
CA CYS A 130 -6.43 9.74 -26.75
C CYS A 130 -7.04 10.92 -25.99
N ASP A 131 -8.20 11.37 -26.43
CA ASP A 131 -8.96 12.41 -25.76
C ASP A 131 -9.27 11.94 -24.32
N LEU A 132 -8.50 12.45 -23.35
CA LEU A 132 -8.59 12.08 -21.92
C LEU A 132 -9.83 12.70 -21.25
N SER A 133 -10.73 13.32 -22.02
CA SER A 133 -11.96 13.88 -21.50
C SER A 133 -13.02 12.79 -21.30
N CYS A 134 -13.14 12.26 -20.09
CA CYS A 134 -14.49 11.91 -19.64
C CYS A 134 -15.25 13.24 -19.39
N HIS A 135 -16.39 13.41 -20.05
CA HIS A 135 -17.06 14.72 -20.16
C HIS A 135 -17.89 15.13 -18.93
N TRP A 136 -17.79 14.42 -17.80
CA TRP A 136 -18.77 14.56 -16.72
C TRP A 136 -18.15 14.51 -15.33
N GLY A 137 -18.00 15.68 -14.71
CA GLY A 137 -17.68 15.79 -13.28
C GLY A 137 -18.89 15.41 -12.42
N HIS A 138 -18.69 14.58 -11.40
CA HIS A 138 -19.76 14.18 -10.49
C HIS A 138 -20.12 15.33 -9.52
N ASP A 139 -21.26 15.98 -9.75
CA ASP A 139 -21.88 16.93 -8.80
C ASP A 139 -22.74 16.20 -7.72
N LYS A 140 -22.70 14.86 -7.70
CA LYS A 140 -23.37 14.05 -6.70
C LYS A 140 -22.66 14.15 -5.33
N PRO A 141 -23.40 14.09 -4.21
CA PRO A 141 -22.78 14.04 -2.89
C PRO A 141 -21.92 12.76 -2.73
N PRO A 142 -20.96 12.74 -1.79
CA PRO A 142 -20.17 11.55 -1.50
C PRO A 142 -21.05 10.31 -1.21
N SER A 143 -20.61 9.17 -1.73
CA SER A 143 -21.26 7.88 -1.54
C SER A 143 -20.70 7.18 -0.30
N CYS A 144 -21.55 6.66 0.58
CA CYS A 144 -21.13 6.01 1.82
C CYS A 144 -21.63 4.57 1.91
N SER A 145 -20.76 3.66 2.35
CA SER A 145 -21.20 2.30 2.71
C SER A 145 -21.89 2.28 4.06
N LYS A 146 -22.53 1.15 4.37
CA LYS A 146 -22.96 0.84 5.72
C LYS A 146 -21.74 0.57 6.61
N ARG A 147 -21.76 1.10 7.84
CA ARG A 147 -20.76 0.78 8.86
C ARG A 147 -20.93 -0.68 9.26
N CYS A 148 -19.87 -1.48 9.12
CA CYS A 148 -19.89 -2.88 9.50
C CYS A 148 -19.76 -3.05 11.02
N SER A 149 -20.03 -4.25 11.54
CA SER A 149 -19.97 -4.55 12.98
C SER A 149 -18.56 -4.41 13.53
N ARG A 150 -17.51 -4.70 12.74
CA ARG A 150 -16.13 -4.41 13.14
C ARG A 150 -15.77 -2.92 13.14
N GLY A 151 -16.62 -2.06 12.58
CA GLY A 151 -16.47 -0.62 12.68
C GLY A 151 -15.85 0.08 11.47
N TYR A 152 -15.67 -0.62 10.36
CA TYR A 152 -15.27 -0.03 9.09
C TYR A 152 -16.44 0.66 8.39
N GLN A 153 -16.14 1.78 7.73
CA GLN A 153 -17.06 2.46 6.82
C GLN A 153 -16.25 3.13 5.71
N TRP A 154 -16.77 3.15 4.49
CA TRP A 154 -16.13 3.78 3.34
C TRP A 154 -16.91 5.00 2.87
N ILE A 155 -16.19 6.07 2.50
CA ILE A 155 -16.72 7.27 1.84
C ILE A 155 -16.00 7.43 0.50
N SER A 156 -16.76 7.49 -0.60
CA SER A 156 -16.24 7.57 -1.97
C SER A 156 -16.76 8.81 -2.71
N GLY A 157 -16.03 9.25 -3.73
CA GLY A 157 -16.45 10.32 -4.64
C GLY A 157 -16.20 11.74 -4.12
N ILE A 158 -15.34 11.91 -3.11
CA ILE A 158 -14.96 13.23 -2.61
C ILE A 158 -14.13 13.93 -3.69
N ASN A 159 -14.49 15.16 -4.04
CA ASN A 159 -13.82 15.90 -5.11
C ASN A 159 -13.85 17.42 -4.86
N GLY A 160 -13.12 18.17 -5.69
CA GLY A 160 -12.97 19.62 -5.56
C GLY A 160 -13.76 20.45 -6.58
N LEU A 161 -14.73 19.88 -7.30
CA LEU A 161 -15.41 20.55 -8.42
C LEU A 161 -16.15 21.84 -8.01
N LYS A 162 -16.57 21.94 -6.74
CA LYS A 162 -17.28 23.11 -6.19
C LYS A 162 -16.35 24.25 -5.76
N SER A 163 -15.05 24.12 -5.98
CA SER A 163 -14.09 25.15 -5.58
C SER A 163 -14.24 26.42 -6.42
N GLN A 164 -14.10 27.58 -5.78
CA GLN A 164 -14.01 28.87 -6.46
C GLN A 164 -12.62 29.08 -7.09
N ASP A 165 -11.60 28.42 -6.53
CA ASP A 165 -10.26 28.37 -7.10
C ASP A 165 -10.12 27.07 -7.92
N LEU A 166 -9.98 27.25 -9.23
CA LEU A 166 -9.89 26.16 -10.20
C LEU A 166 -8.55 25.41 -10.13
N GLY A 167 -7.54 25.93 -9.43
CA GLY A 167 -6.25 25.28 -9.25
C GLY A 167 -6.32 24.05 -8.34
N ILE A 168 -5.28 23.20 -8.39
CA ILE A 168 -5.24 21.98 -7.58
C ILE A 168 -5.32 22.27 -6.08
N GLU A 169 -4.70 23.34 -5.60
CA GLU A 169 -4.72 23.71 -4.18
C GLU A 169 -6.13 24.07 -3.72
N GLY A 170 -6.84 24.89 -4.50
CA GLY A 170 -8.24 25.24 -4.29
C GLY A 170 -9.17 24.04 -4.33
N GLN A 171 -9.02 23.15 -5.32
CA GLN A 171 -9.81 21.92 -5.38
C GLN A 171 -9.50 20.96 -4.23
N THR A 172 -8.23 20.89 -3.80
CA THR A 172 -7.82 20.06 -2.65
C THR A 172 -8.46 20.58 -1.37
N LEU A 173 -8.44 21.90 -1.14
CA LEU A 173 -9.10 22.55 -0.02
C LEU A 173 -10.60 22.24 -0.01
N ALA A 174 -11.29 22.42 -1.15
CA ALA A 174 -12.72 22.14 -1.27
C ALA A 174 -13.06 20.66 -1.03
N ALA A 175 -12.23 19.73 -1.52
CA ALA A 175 -12.39 18.30 -1.28
C ALA A 175 -12.28 17.95 0.21
N PHE A 176 -11.33 18.55 0.93
CA PHE A 176 -11.22 18.35 2.37
C PHE A 176 -12.36 19.01 3.15
N THR A 177 -12.88 20.16 2.71
CA THR A 177 -14.10 20.75 3.29
C THR A 177 -15.28 19.79 3.13
N MET A 178 -15.49 19.26 1.93
CA MET A 178 -16.53 18.25 1.66
C MET A 178 -16.37 17.00 2.53
N LEU A 179 -15.15 16.48 2.68
CA LEU A 179 -14.86 15.37 3.58
C LEU A 179 -15.21 15.72 5.03
N GLN A 180 -14.75 16.87 5.55
CA GLN A 180 -15.03 17.29 6.93
C GLN A 180 -16.53 17.45 7.20
N ASP A 181 -17.30 17.96 6.24
CA ASP A 181 -18.76 18.02 6.32
C ASP A 181 -19.37 16.63 6.46
N GLU A 182 -18.97 15.69 5.60
CA GLU A 182 -19.46 14.31 5.62
C GLU A 182 -19.11 13.59 6.94
N LEU A 183 -17.89 13.82 7.45
CA LEU A 183 -17.46 13.28 8.73
C LEU A 183 -18.31 13.81 9.89
N ARG A 184 -18.56 15.13 9.94
CA ARG A 184 -19.38 15.76 11.00
C ARG A 184 -20.80 15.24 11.00
N ASN A 185 -21.41 15.10 9.82
CA ASN A 185 -22.78 14.60 9.68
C ASN A 185 -22.95 13.17 10.19
N LYS A 186 -21.86 12.39 10.26
CA LYS A 186 -21.85 10.98 10.68
C LYS A 186 -21.07 10.74 11.98
N SER A 187 -20.74 11.81 12.72
CA SER A 187 -19.98 11.73 13.98
C SER A 187 -18.58 11.10 13.86
N TRP A 188 -17.99 11.13 12.66
CA TRP A 188 -16.60 10.73 12.41
C TRP A 188 -15.64 11.89 12.62
N LYS A 189 -14.35 11.57 12.81
CA LYS A 189 -13.25 12.54 12.91
C LYS A 189 -12.16 12.21 11.90
N MET A 190 -11.33 13.19 11.54
CA MET A 190 -10.19 12.98 10.62
C MET A 190 -9.28 11.81 11.05
N LYS A 191 -9.05 11.66 12.37
CA LYS A 191 -8.25 10.56 12.95
C LYS A 191 -8.85 9.15 12.78
N ASN A 192 -10.10 9.05 12.32
CA ASN A 192 -10.73 7.77 12.03
C ASN A 192 -10.38 7.25 10.64
N ILE A 193 -9.85 8.09 9.75
CA ILE A 193 -9.42 7.68 8.42
C ILE A 193 -8.13 6.89 8.52
N ILE A 194 -8.12 5.69 7.95
CA ILE A 194 -6.99 4.75 8.00
C ILE A 194 -6.37 4.46 6.63
N LEU A 195 -7.14 4.64 5.54
CA LEU A 195 -6.67 4.49 4.17
C LEU A 195 -7.33 5.54 3.28
N VAL A 196 -6.53 6.15 2.40
CA VAL A 196 -6.96 7.13 1.40
C VAL A 196 -6.52 6.66 0.01
N HIS A 197 -7.47 6.55 -0.91
CA HIS A 197 -7.17 6.51 -2.33
C HIS A 197 -7.32 7.91 -2.90
N LEU A 198 -6.25 8.41 -3.51
CA LEU A 198 -6.19 9.73 -4.09
C LEU A 198 -5.84 9.62 -5.57
N TYR A 199 -6.72 10.09 -6.42
CA TYR A 199 -6.49 10.15 -7.85
C TYR A 199 -6.29 11.60 -8.25
N VAL A 200 -5.23 11.87 -9.01
CA VAL A 200 -4.94 13.21 -9.55
C VAL A 200 -5.11 13.20 -11.06
N ARG A 201 -5.54 14.31 -11.64
CA ARG A 201 -5.61 14.44 -13.11
C ARG A 201 -4.23 14.49 -13.75
N LYS A 202 -3.28 15.11 -13.06
CA LYS A 202 -1.92 15.41 -13.50
C LYS A 202 -0.95 15.11 -12.36
N MET A 203 0.03 14.24 -12.60
CA MET A 203 1.03 13.90 -11.58
C MET A 203 1.95 15.08 -11.27
N GLU A 204 2.03 16.09 -12.15
CA GLU A 204 2.76 17.34 -11.92
C GLU A 204 2.22 18.13 -10.72
N ASP A 205 0.92 17.98 -10.41
CA ASP A 205 0.26 18.67 -9.31
C ASP A 205 0.55 18.03 -7.93
N PHE A 206 1.31 16.92 -7.89
CA PHE A 206 1.57 16.14 -6.68
C PHE A 206 2.18 16.97 -5.55
N VAL A 207 3.11 17.89 -5.86
CA VAL A 207 3.78 18.72 -4.83
C VAL A 207 2.81 19.73 -4.21
N SER A 208 2.08 20.47 -5.04
CA SER A 208 1.10 21.47 -4.61
C SER A 208 -0.05 20.84 -3.83
N LEU A 209 -0.57 19.69 -4.29
CA LEU A 209 -1.58 18.93 -3.55
C LEU A 209 -1.06 18.53 -2.17
N ASN A 210 0.16 18.01 -2.07
CA ASN A 210 0.72 17.54 -0.79
C ASN A 210 0.91 18.68 0.22
N ALA A 211 1.18 19.90 -0.26
CA ALA A 211 1.31 21.08 0.60
C ALA A 211 -0.01 21.42 1.33
N VAL A 212 -1.15 21.14 0.69
CA VAL A 212 -2.49 21.28 1.28
C VAL A 212 -2.84 20.04 2.12
N TYR A 213 -2.67 18.84 1.57
CA TYR A 213 -3.02 17.56 2.21
C TYR A 213 -2.44 17.42 3.63
N ARG A 214 -1.15 17.76 3.81
CA ARG A 214 -0.47 17.65 5.11
C ARG A 214 -1.05 18.53 6.22
N LYS A 215 -1.89 19.51 5.90
CA LYS A 215 -2.54 20.38 6.90
C LYS A 215 -3.70 19.67 7.62
N TYR A 216 -4.20 18.56 7.07
CA TYR A 216 -5.40 17.88 7.56
C TYR A 216 -5.12 16.62 8.38
N PHE A 217 -3.90 16.09 8.29
CA PHE A 217 -3.47 14.93 9.04
C PHE A 217 -2.26 15.31 9.87
N ASP A 218 -2.31 14.93 11.15
CA ASP A 218 -1.26 15.21 12.13
C ASP A 218 -0.35 13.97 12.28
N THR A 219 -0.07 13.54 13.51
CA THR A 219 0.73 12.36 13.80
C THR A 219 -0.03 11.09 13.36
N ASN A 220 0.62 10.21 12.59
CA ASN A 220 0.04 8.99 12.00
C ASN A 220 -1.09 9.23 10.97
N PRO A 221 -0.79 9.90 9.84
CA PRO A 221 -1.72 10.01 8.71
C PRO A 221 -2.15 8.63 8.18
N PRO A 222 -3.27 8.51 7.45
CA PRO A 222 -3.69 7.24 6.87
C PRO A 222 -2.66 6.67 5.90
N ALA A 223 -2.75 5.35 5.65
CA ALA A 223 -2.13 4.76 4.48
C ALA A 223 -2.68 5.43 3.21
N ARG A 224 -1.87 5.54 2.15
CA ARG A 224 -2.26 6.31 0.97
C ARG A 224 -1.81 5.67 -0.34
N VAL A 225 -2.72 5.66 -1.30
CA VAL A 225 -2.45 5.36 -2.72
C VAL A 225 -2.63 6.65 -3.50
N CYS A 226 -1.65 7.05 -4.32
CA CYS A 226 -1.73 8.31 -5.08
C CYS A 226 -1.25 8.12 -6.51
N VAL A 227 -2.18 8.02 -7.46
CA VAL A 227 -1.88 7.74 -8.87
C VAL A 227 -2.59 8.73 -9.79
N GLN A 228 -2.07 8.91 -11.01
CA GLN A 228 -2.79 9.70 -12.00
C GLN A 228 -3.99 8.90 -12.52
N ALA A 229 -5.12 9.56 -12.75
CA ALA A 229 -6.28 8.96 -13.41
C ALA A 229 -6.81 9.92 -14.49
N ALA A 230 -7.50 9.39 -15.48
CA ALA A 230 -8.09 10.18 -16.56
C ALA A 230 -9.40 10.83 -16.10
N LEU A 231 -9.32 11.70 -15.08
CA LEU A 231 -10.47 12.30 -14.40
C LEU A 231 -11.29 13.24 -15.30
N PRO A 232 -12.60 13.43 -15.01
CA PRO A 232 -13.47 14.22 -15.85
C PRO A 232 -13.04 15.66 -16.02
N ALA A 233 -13.34 16.27 -17.17
CA ALA A 233 -13.00 17.66 -17.46
C ALA A 233 -13.36 18.59 -16.28
N GLY A 234 -12.42 19.44 -15.87
CA GLY A 234 -12.56 20.34 -14.71
C GLY A 234 -12.28 19.70 -13.35
N GLN A 235 -12.37 18.37 -13.20
CA GLN A 235 -11.99 17.67 -11.98
C GLN A 235 -10.47 17.44 -11.96
N LEU A 236 -9.78 18.01 -10.96
CA LEU A 236 -8.32 17.86 -10.82
C LEU A 236 -7.92 16.76 -9.85
N LEU A 237 -8.81 16.37 -8.94
CA LEU A 237 -8.59 15.25 -8.02
C LEU A 237 -9.89 14.53 -7.66
N GLN A 238 -9.74 13.29 -7.20
CA GLN A 238 -10.78 12.50 -6.54
C GLN A 238 -10.18 11.79 -5.34
N MET A 239 -10.93 11.71 -4.26
CA MET A 239 -10.51 11.05 -3.03
C MET A 239 -11.59 10.11 -2.51
N ASP A 240 -11.18 8.95 -2.02
CA ASP A 240 -12.02 8.02 -1.28
C ASP A 240 -11.30 7.62 0.02
N CYS A 241 -12.04 7.42 1.10
CA CYS A 241 -11.51 7.20 2.44
C CYS A 241 -12.13 5.95 3.08
N LEU A 242 -11.29 5.10 3.65
CA LEU A 242 -11.71 4.07 4.62
C LEU A 242 -11.57 4.62 6.03
N LEU A 243 -12.64 4.50 6.81
CA LEU A 243 -12.72 4.91 8.20
C LEU A 243 -12.81 3.69 9.10
N HIS A 244 -12.28 3.84 10.31
CA HIS A 244 -12.40 2.85 11.35
C HIS A 244 -12.55 3.46 12.74
N ASP A 245 -13.53 2.92 13.47
CA ASP A 245 -13.69 3.05 14.92
C ASP A 245 -14.50 1.85 15.41
N TRP A 246 -14.09 1.23 16.51
CA TRP A 246 -14.76 0.03 17.01
C TRP A 246 -16.20 0.35 17.46
N THR A 247 -17.14 -0.55 17.17
CA THR A 247 -18.56 -0.37 17.56
C THR A 247 -18.84 -0.93 18.96
N GLU A 248 -18.14 -1.98 19.34
CA GLU A 248 -18.29 -2.66 20.62
C GLU A 248 -17.43 -2.00 21.70
N PRO A 249 -17.95 -1.92 22.95
CA PRO A 249 -17.14 -1.49 24.10
C PRO A 249 -15.95 -2.45 24.28
N LEU A 250 -14.83 -1.90 24.74
CA LEU A 250 -13.65 -2.69 25.09
C LEU A 250 -14.02 -3.67 26.21
N GLU A 251 -13.73 -4.95 26.00
CA GLU A 251 -13.74 -5.94 27.08
C GLU A 251 -12.62 -5.62 28.08
N GLU A 252 -12.85 -5.92 29.36
CA GLU A 252 -11.92 -5.60 30.43
C GLU A 252 -10.60 -6.37 30.23
N GLY A 253 -9.48 -5.64 30.12
CA GLY A 253 -8.16 -6.21 29.84
C GLY A 253 -7.77 -6.31 28.36
N CYS A 254 -8.65 -5.94 27.42
CA CYS A 254 -8.31 -5.84 26.00
C CYS A 254 -7.79 -4.44 25.64
N PHE A 255 -6.70 -4.39 24.86
CA PHE A 255 -6.18 -3.16 24.29
C PHE A 255 -6.41 -3.16 22.78
N ARG A 256 -7.30 -2.31 22.28
CA ARG A 256 -7.51 -2.10 20.84
C ARG A 256 -6.67 -0.91 20.40
N HIS A 257 -5.65 -1.17 19.58
CA HIS A 257 -4.80 -0.12 19.03
C HIS A 257 -4.82 -0.12 17.50
N LYS A 258 -4.85 1.11 16.98
CA LYS A 258 -4.58 1.42 15.59
C LYS A 258 -3.09 1.74 15.50
N GLU A 259 -2.35 0.97 14.72
CA GLU A 259 -0.90 1.12 14.62
C GLU A 259 -0.53 1.58 13.21
N ALA A 260 0.38 2.53 13.11
CA ALA A 260 0.82 3.08 11.85
C ALA A 260 2.33 2.86 11.69
N LEU A 261 2.73 2.26 10.58
CA LEU A 261 4.15 2.04 10.27
C LEU A 261 4.70 3.19 9.44
N HIS A 262 5.81 3.76 9.92
CA HIS A 262 6.62 4.73 9.20
C HIS A 262 8.09 4.31 9.27
N VAL A 263 8.71 4.06 8.13
CA VAL A 263 10.16 3.92 8.06
C VAL A 263 10.77 5.32 8.06
N GLN A 264 11.24 5.78 9.22
CA GLN A 264 11.65 7.18 9.40
C GLN A 264 13.07 7.51 8.90
N GLY A 265 13.88 6.50 8.55
CA GLY A 265 15.28 6.67 8.17
C GLY A 265 15.63 5.95 6.86
N LEU A 266 16.71 6.39 6.22
CA LEU A 266 17.34 5.64 5.14
C LEU A 266 17.76 4.27 5.66
N SER A 267 17.25 3.23 5.01
CA SER A 267 17.44 1.85 5.46
C SER A 267 17.95 0.98 4.32
N HIS A 268 18.17 -0.30 4.59
CA HIS A 268 18.52 -1.29 3.57
C HIS A 268 17.32 -2.19 3.21
N TRP A 269 16.23 -2.07 3.95
CA TRP A 269 15.11 -3.00 3.86
C TRP A 269 13.91 -2.37 3.15
N ALA A 270 13.47 -1.16 3.55
CA ALA A 270 12.35 -0.45 2.92
C ALA A 270 12.63 1.05 2.73
N PRO A 271 11.98 1.72 1.75
CA PRO A 271 12.15 3.15 1.53
C PRO A 271 11.73 3.96 2.75
N ALA A 272 12.44 5.06 3.01
CA ALA A 272 12.03 6.01 4.02
C ALA A 272 10.70 6.69 3.64
N ASN A 273 9.82 6.87 4.60
CA ASN A 273 8.59 7.61 4.40
C ASN A 273 8.86 9.12 4.54
N ILE A 274 8.81 9.82 3.41
CA ILE A 274 9.02 11.28 3.34
C ILE A 274 7.67 12.01 3.22
N GLY A 275 6.61 11.32 2.80
CA GLY A 275 5.33 11.93 2.49
C GLY A 275 4.39 12.03 3.69
N PRO A 276 3.27 12.77 3.55
CA PRO A 276 2.26 12.88 4.59
C PRO A 276 1.31 11.67 4.58
N TYR A 277 1.83 10.46 4.75
CA TYR A 277 1.05 9.22 4.77
C TYR A 277 1.74 8.16 5.64
N SER A 278 1.05 7.11 6.07
CA SER A 278 1.67 5.94 6.70
C SER A 278 2.00 4.88 5.64
N GLN A 279 3.11 4.17 5.75
CA GLN A 279 3.41 3.07 4.80
C GLN A 279 2.50 1.88 4.98
N ALA A 280 2.05 1.64 6.20
CA ALA A 280 0.97 0.72 6.50
C ALA A 280 0.19 1.20 7.71
N TYR A 281 -1.06 0.77 7.78
CA TYR A 281 -1.95 1.02 8.90
C TYR A 281 -2.57 -0.31 9.33
N LYS A 282 -2.37 -0.71 10.58
CA LYS A 282 -2.89 -1.94 11.16
C LYS A 282 -4.09 -1.64 12.03
N VAL A 283 -5.13 -2.45 11.86
CA VAL A 283 -6.33 -2.47 12.68
C VAL A 283 -6.65 -3.92 12.98
N ASP A 284 -6.47 -4.31 14.25
CA ASP A 284 -6.57 -5.71 14.67
C ASP A 284 -5.69 -6.63 13.78
N GLU A 285 -6.31 -7.57 13.07
CA GLU A 285 -5.66 -8.53 12.18
C GLU A 285 -5.46 -8.02 10.74
N LEU A 286 -5.97 -6.84 10.40
CA LEU A 286 -5.92 -6.29 9.04
C LEU A 286 -4.82 -5.25 8.91
N VAL A 287 -4.08 -5.33 7.80
CA VAL A 287 -3.02 -4.38 7.44
C VAL A 287 -3.33 -3.76 6.09
N PHE A 288 -3.41 -2.43 6.07
CA PHE A 288 -3.64 -1.62 4.87
C PHE A 288 -2.33 -0.95 4.47
N CYS A 289 -1.69 -1.41 3.39
CA CYS A 289 -0.44 -0.83 2.92
C CYS A 289 -0.70 0.40 2.04
N ALA A 290 0.17 1.40 2.09
CA ALA A 290 0.21 2.45 1.08
C ALA A 290 0.75 1.92 -0.25
N GLY A 291 0.53 2.68 -1.33
CA GLY A 291 1.16 2.40 -2.62
C GLY A 291 2.69 2.41 -2.53
N GLN A 292 3.33 1.32 -2.95
CA GLN A 292 4.79 1.21 -3.00
C GLN A 292 5.28 1.25 -4.44
N ILE A 293 6.21 2.16 -4.73
CA ILE A 293 6.98 2.20 -5.98
C ILE A 293 8.41 1.69 -5.75
N ALA A 294 9.15 1.44 -6.82
CA ALA A 294 10.47 0.82 -6.80
C ALA A 294 11.62 1.76 -6.37
N LEU A 295 11.51 2.39 -5.19
CA LEU A 295 12.60 3.19 -4.64
C LEU A 295 13.70 2.30 -4.07
N VAL A 296 14.96 2.60 -4.37
CA VAL A 296 16.10 1.96 -3.71
C VAL A 296 16.22 2.54 -2.29
N PRO A 297 16.06 1.73 -1.21
CA PRO A 297 15.88 2.25 0.15
C PRO A 297 16.96 3.22 0.67
N CYS A 298 18.22 2.97 0.32
CA CYS A 298 19.34 3.77 0.82
C CYS A 298 19.54 5.09 0.05
N THR A 299 19.03 5.20 -1.18
CA THR A 299 19.20 6.39 -2.03
C THR A 299 17.90 7.17 -2.23
N MET A 300 16.74 6.54 -2.01
CA MET A 300 15.41 7.10 -2.28
C MET A 300 15.18 7.50 -3.74
N CYS A 301 16.03 6.99 -4.64
CA CYS A 301 15.89 7.09 -6.09
C CYS A 301 15.06 5.93 -6.60
N LEU A 302 14.24 6.19 -7.62
CA LEU A 302 13.60 5.11 -8.38
C LEU A 302 14.69 4.26 -9.04
N VAL A 303 14.58 2.93 -8.98
CA VAL A 303 15.51 2.03 -9.65
C VAL A 303 15.46 2.27 -11.17
N LYS A 304 16.62 2.46 -11.79
CA LYS A 304 16.75 2.71 -13.23
C LYS A 304 16.77 1.39 -13.99
N ALA A 305 15.64 0.70 -14.02
CA ALA A 305 15.48 -0.60 -14.66
C ALA A 305 14.09 -0.73 -15.30
N GLY A 306 13.90 -1.76 -16.13
CA GLY A 306 12.63 -2.09 -16.77
C GLY A 306 11.55 -2.53 -15.78
N THR A 307 10.32 -2.68 -16.28
CA THR A 307 9.13 -2.90 -15.42
C THR A 307 9.21 -4.16 -14.57
N SER A 308 9.86 -5.24 -15.04
CA SER A 308 10.07 -6.47 -14.26
C SER A 308 10.79 -6.19 -12.94
N VAL A 309 11.95 -5.51 -13.00
CA VAL A 309 12.76 -5.16 -11.82
C VAL A 309 12.04 -4.16 -10.93
N GLN A 310 11.36 -3.17 -11.52
CA GLN A 310 10.54 -2.23 -10.74
C GLN A 310 9.41 -2.95 -10.00
N ALA A 311 8.73 -3.91 -10.62
CA ALA A 311 7.67 -4.68 -10.01
C ALA A 311 8.20 -5.54 -8.87
N GLN A 312 9.31 -6.25 -9.07
CA GLN A 312 9.94 -7.06 -8.03
C GLN A 312 10.31 -6.22 -6.80
N LEU A 313 10.93 -5.06 -7.02
CA LEU A 313 11.34 -4.18 -5.91
C LEU A 313 10.13 -3.56 -5.20
N SER A 314 9.13 -3.07 -5.95
CA SER A 314 7.86 -2.55 -5.40
C SER A 314 7.17 -3.61 -4.52
N PHE A 315 7.05 -4.84 -5.03
CA PHE A 315 6.37 -5.93 -4.33
C PHE A 315 7.18 -6.42 -3.14
N SER A 316 8.52 -6.37 -3.23
CA SER A 316 9.43 -6.66 -2.11
C SER A 316 9.23 -5.65 -0.98
N HIS A 317 9.03 -4.36 -1.29
CA HIS A 317 8.73 -3.35 -0.27
C HIS A 317 7.41 -3.63 0.44
N VAL A 318 6.36 -3.98 -0.30
CA VAL A 318 5.08 -4.40 0.29
C VAL A 318 5.28 -5.60 1.21
N LYS A 319 5.97 -6.64 0.75
CA LYS A 319 6.27 -7.82 1.56
C LYS A 319 6.98 -7.46 2.87
N LYS A 320 8.05 -6.66 2.80
CA LYS A 320 8.82 -6.28 3.99
C LYS A 320 8.03 -5.35 4.93
N VAL A 321 7.17 -4.50 4.39
CA VAL A 321 6.24 -3.69 5.19
C VAL A 321 5.25 -4.59 5.92
N LEU A 322 4.67 -5.59 5.27
CA LEU A 322 3.79 -6.57 5.91
C LEU A 322 4.52 -7.31 7.05
N GLU A 323 5.70 -7.87 6.76
CA GLU A 323 6.55 -8.57 7.75
C GLU A 323 6.93 -7.68 8.93
N ALA A 324 7.17 -6.38 8.70
CA ALA A 324 7.49 -5.43 9.76
C ALA A 324 6.29 -5.08 10.65
N VAL A 325 5.06 -5.09 10.10
CA VAL A 325 3.83 -4.80 10.87
C VAL A 325 3.39 -6.03 11.67
N ILE A 326 3.43 -7.21 11.05
CA ILE A 326 3.17 -8.49 11.73
C ILE A 326 4.15 -9.52 11.14
N HIS A 327 5.00 -10.07 12.01
CA HIS A 327 6.20 -10.86 11.63
C HIS A 327 5.97 -12.05 10.68
N ASN A 328 4.78 -12.65 10.68
CA ASN A 328 4.44 -13.82 9.86
C ASN A 328 3.68 -13.46 8.57
N LEU A 329 3.34 -12.19 8.34
CA LEU A 329 2.65 -11.80 7.12
C LEU A 329 3.56 -11.87 5.91
N THR A 330 3.00 -12.40 4.82
CA THR A 330 3.65 -12.54 3.51
C THR A 330 2.67 -12.12 2.42
N LEU A 331 3.09 -12.14 1.15
CA LEU A 331 2.17 -11.88 0.04
C LEU A 331 1.01 -12.87 -0.04
N ALA A 332 1.15 -14.09 0.51
CA ALA A 332 0.05 -15.07 0.57
C ALA A 332 -1.10 -14.61 1.47
N HIS A 333 -0.82 -13.72 2.44
CA HIS A 333 -1.81 -13.16 3.35
C HIS A 333 -2.60 -11.99 2.75
N VAL A 334 -2.23 -11.55 1.55
CA VAL A 334 -2.97 -10.48 0.84
C VAL A 334 -4.38 -10.95 0.55
N VAL A 335 -5.35 -10.15 0.96
CA VAL A 335 -6.79 -10.34 0.68
C VAL A 335 -7.26 -9.45 -0.47
N GLN A 336 -6.56 -8.35 -0.78
CA GLN A 336 -6.87 -7.47 -1.92
C GLN A 336 -5.58 -6.88 -2.46
N ALA A 337 -5.37 -6.91 -3.78
CA ALA A 337 -4.18 -6.36 -4.43
C ALA A 337 -4.56 -5.48 -5.62
N HIS A 338 -4.13 -4.22 -5.59
CA HIS A 338 -4.26 -3.27 -6.70
C HIS A 338 -2.88 -2.86 -7.18
N CYS A 339 -2.60 -3.14 -8.44
CA CYS A 339 -1.37 -2.76 -9.11
C CYS A 339 -1.69 -1.76 -10.23
N TYR A 340 -0.99 -0.64 -10.22
CA TYR A 340 -1.10 0.37 -11.24
C TYR A 340 0.14 0.31 -12.11
N THR A 341 -0.02 0.41 -13.43
CA THR A 341 1.10 0.48 -14.39
C THR A 341 0.85 1.54 -15.44
N THR A 342 1.91 2.04 -16.08
CA THR A 342 1.80 3.08 -17.11
C THR A 342 1.69 2.53 -18.53
N ARG A 343 1.90 1.22 -18.73
CA ARG A 343 1.88 0.60 -20.07
C ARG A 343 1.08 -0.70 -20.09
N HIS A 344 0.22 -0.85 -21.10
CA HIS A 344 -0.54 -2.09 -21.30
C HIS A 344 0.36 -3.33 -21.49
N GLN A 345 1.43 -3.18 -22.28
CA GLN A 345 2.36 -4.27 -22.59
C GLN A 345 3.03 -4.89 -21.36
N ASP A 346 3.09 -4.16 -20.23
CA ASP A 346 3.73 -4.63 -19.00
C ASP A 346 2.83 -5.53 -18.15
N ILE A 347 1.53 -5.62 -18.47
CA ILE A 347 0.55 -6.40 -17.68
C ILE A 347 1.01 -7.85 -17.49
N ALA A 348 1.48 -8.51 -18.57
CA ALA A 348 1.92 -9.90 -18.52
C ALA A 348 3.16 -10.06 -17.62
N THR A 349 4.14 -9.17 -17.76
CA THR A 349 5.36 -9.15 -16.95
C THR A 349 5.04 -8.95 -15.47
N ILE A 350 4.15 -8.01 -15.14
CA ILE A 350 3.73 -7.71 -13.77
C ILE A 350 3.02 -8.92 -13.14
N ARG A 351 2.14 -9.60 -13.88
CA ARG A 351 1.49 -10.84 -13.42
C ARG A 351 2.51 -11.94 -13.14
N ALA A 352 3.46 -12.15 -14.06
CA ALA A 352 4.51 -13.15 -13.89
C ALA A 352 5.35 -12.89 -12.64
N VAL A 353 5.71 -11.62 -12.36
CA VAL A 353 6.42 -11.23 -11.14
C VAL A 353 5.58 -11.52 -9.90
N TRP A 354 4.30 -11.12 -9.88
CA TRP A 354 3.40 -11.38 -8.75
C TRP A 354 3.29 -12.87 -8.43
N GLU A 355 3.01 -13.68 -9.45
CA GLU A 355 2.92 -15.13 -9.30
C GLU A 355 4.23 -15.76 -8.84
N SER A 356 5.37 -15.28 -9.36
CA SER A 356 6.68 -15.75 -8.94
C SER A 356 6.99 -15.42 -7.49
N MET A 357 6.55 -14.28 -6.99
CA MET A 357 6.77 -13.87 -5.59
C MET A 357 5.80 -14.54 -4.61
N LEU A 358 4.64 -14.99 -5.09
CA LEU A 358 3.72 -15.83 -4.32
C LEU A 358 4.23 -17.27 -4.16
N ARG A 359 5.00 -17.78 -5.13
CA ARG A 359 5.66 -19.08 -5.03
C ARG A 359 6.85 -18.96 -4.07
N GLY A 360 6.69 -19.45 -2.85
CA GLY A 360 7.75 -19.41 -1.83
C GLY A 360 9.02 -20.18 -2.27
N PRO A 361 10.17 -19.96 -1.61
CA PRO A 361 11.38 -20.74 -1.89
C PRO A 361 11.23 -22.25 -1.62
N GLU A 362 10.27 -22.66 -0.77
CA GLU A 362 9.98 -24.06 -0.44
C GLU A 362 9.14 -24.78 -1.52
N GLU A 363 8.21 -24.08 -2.20
CA GLU A 363 7.41 -24.63 -3.32
C GLU A 363 8.28 -25.03 -4.54
N LYS A 364 9.57 -24.63 -4.58
CA LYS A 364 10.51 -25.05 -5.63
C LYS A 364 11.08 -26.46 -5.42
N LYS A 365 10.88 -27.11 -4.26
CA LYS A 365 11.57 -28.37 -3.92
C LYS A 365 10.69 -29.61 -3.66
N GLU A 366 9.40 -29.51 -3.38
CA GLU A 366 8.58 -30.68 -3.04
C GLU A 366 7.29 -30.78 -3.85
N LEU A 367 7.35 -31.59 -4.91
CA LEU A 367 6.27 -31.80 -5.89
C LEU A 367 5.24 -32.85 -5.44
N LEU A 368 5.00 -33.00 -4.13
CA LEU A 368 4.14 -34.06 -3.60
C LEU A 368 3.31 -33.52 -2.42
N TRP A 369 2.04 -33.22 -2.73
CA TRP A 369 0.92 -32.96 -1.81
C TRP A 369 0.83 -31.56 -1.17
N GLU A 370 0.85 -30.50 -1.99
CA GLU A 370 0.54 -29.15 -1.49
C GLU A 370 -0.96 -28.87 -1.47
N SER A 371 -1.45 -28.39 -0.32
CA SER A 371 -2.73 -27.72 -0.18
C SER A 371 -2.73 -26.47 -1.06
N GLU A 372 -3.53 -26.44 -2.12
CA GLU A 372 -3.60 -25.34 -3.07
C GLU A 372 -3.96 -24.02 -2.35
N ILE A 373 -2.97 -23.14 -2.11
CA ILE A 373 -3.18 -21.83 -1.50
C ILE A 373 -4.17 -21.05 -2.37
N LYS A 374 -5.31 -20.67 -1.79
CA LYS A 374 -6.35 -19.89 -2.49
C LYS A 374 -5.91 -18.43 -2.57
N ARG A 375 -5.27 -18.10 -3.69
CA ARG A 375 -4.63 -16.81 -3.96
C ARG A 375 -5.65 -15.79 -4.45
N VAL A 376 -5.48 -14.54 -4.04
CA VAL A 376 -6.31 -13.42 -4.51
C VAL A 376 -5.81 -12.93 -5.87
N PRO A 377 -6.70 -12.60 -6.82
CA PRO A 377 -6.33 -12.02 -8.10
C PRO A 377 -5.62 -10.67 -7.93
N LEU A 378 -4.53 -10.48 -8.67
CA LEU A 378 -3.93 -9.16 -8.84
C LEU A 378 -4.76 -8.35 -9.84
N LEU A 379 -5.43 -7.30 -9.36
CA LEU A 379 -6.05 -6.32 -10.24
C LEU A 379 -4.96 -5.41 -10.79
N ILE A 380 -4.86 -5.31 -12.11
CA ILE A 380 -3.93 -4.41 -12.79
C ILE A 380 -4.73 -3.34 -13.54
N ALA A 381 -4.39 -2.07 -13.33
CA ALA A 381 -4.99 -0.93 -14.01
C ALA A 381 -3.92 -0.11 -14.73
N VAL A 382 -4.15 0.20 -16.01
CA VAL A 382 -3.23 1.06 -16.77
C VAL A 382 -3.60 2.52 -16.58
N VAL A 383 -2.71 3.28 -15.96
CA VAL A 383 -2.90 4.69 -15.60
C VAL A 383 -1.92 5.60 -16.37
N PRO A 384 -2.22 6.90 -16.52
CA PRO A 384 -1.34 7.79 -17.30
C PRO A 384 0.05 7.96 -16.70
N ALA A 385 0.17 8.05 -15.38
CA ALA A 385 1.45 8.26 -14.70
C ALA A 385 1.37 7.82 -13.22
N LEU A 386 2.55 7.56 -12.66
CA LEU A 386 2.76 7.21 -11.26
C LEU A 386 3.78 8.18 -10.63
N PRO A 387 3.84 8.28 -9.29
CA PRO A 387 4.82 9.11 -8.61
C PRO A 387 6.26 8.80 -9.05
N LYS A 388 7.05 9.86 -9.27
CA LYS A 388 8.45 9.78 -9.77
C LYS A 388 8.62 9.01 -11.09
N ASP A 389 7.60 9.00 -11.94
CA ASP A 389 7.62 8.29 -13.23
C ASP A 389 7.86 6.77 -13.10
N ALA A 390 7.41 6.18 -11.98
CA ALA A 390 7.48 4.74 -11.78
C ALA A 390 6.69 3.98 -12.88
N ALA A 391 7.17 2.80 -13.24
CA ALA A 391 6.47 1.91 -14.17
C ALA A 391 5.33 1.15 -13.48
N VAL A 392 5.41 0.99 -12.15
CA VAL A 392 4.49 0.19 -11.35
C VAL A 392 4.39 0.68 -9.91
N GLU A 393 3.18 0.64 -9.36
CA GLU A 393 2.86 0.89 -7.95
C GLU A 393 1.96 -0.24 -7.44
N LEU A 394 2.28 -0.83 -6.28
CA LEU A 394 1.47 -1.87 -5.63
C LEU A 394 0.88 -1.37 -4.32
N HIS A 395 -0.43 -1.56 -4.18
CA HIS A 395 -1.18 -1.41 -2.94
C HIS A 395 -1.83 -2.75 -2.57
N VAL A 396 -1.82 -3.09 -1.28
CA VAL A 396 -2.48 -4.30 -0.79
C VAL A 396 -3.21 -4.05 0.54
N THR A 397 -4.25 -4.84 0.75
CA THR A 397 -4.83 -5.14 2.07
C THR A 397 -4.50 -6.59 2.39
N ALA A 398 -3.96 -6.86 3.59
CA ALA A 398 -3.64 -8.19 4.07
C ALA A 398 -4.39 -8.49 5.37
N SER A 399 -4.66 -9.77 5.60
CA SER A 399 -5.26 -10.30 6.83
C SER A 399 -4.33 -11.30 7.47
N ASN A 400 -4.15 -11.23 8.78
CA ASN A 400 -3.49 -12.26 9.57
C ASN A 400 -4.43 -13.44 9.83
N ASP A 401 -4.88 -14.07 8.74
CA ASP A 401 -5.59 -15.35 8.74
C ASP A 401 -4.67 -16.46 8.23
N ASP A 402 -5.18 -17.69 8.13
CA ASP A 402 -4.46 -18.80 7.50
C ASP A 402 -4.85 -18.89 6.01
N PRO A 403 -3.98 -18.49 5.05
CA PRO A 403 -4.33 -18.47 3.64
C PRO A 403 -4.68 -19.85 3.06
N SER A 404 -4.19 -20.94 3.67
CA SER A 404 -4.47 -22.32 3.23
C SER A 404 -5.90 -22.77 3.55
N ARG A 405 -6.56 -22.09 4.50
CA ARG A 405 -7.92 -22.39 4.96
C ARG A 405 -8.98 -21.47 4.35
N ARG A 406 -8.58 -20.55 3.46
CA ARG A 406 -9.50 -19.67 2.76
C ARG A 406 -10.40 -20.46 1.82
N THR A 407 -11.59 -19.90 1.57
CA THR A 407 -12.52 -20.45 0.58
C THR A 407 -12.64 -19.49 -0.58
N SER A 408 -12.68 -20.00 -1.80
CA SER A 408 -12.78 -19.19 -3.00
C SER A 408 -13.79 -19.76 -3.99
N TRP A 409 -14.37 -18.88 -4.79
CA TRP A 409 -15.35 -19.24 -5.82
C TRP A 409 -15.11 -18.42 -7.08
N ASP A 410 -15.24 -19.08 -8.23
CA ASP A 410 -15.27 -18.46 -9.54
C ASP A 410 -16.68 -18.58 -10.11
N ILE A 411 -17.24 -17.46 -10.53
CA ILE A 411 -18.57 -17.36 -11.13
C ILE A 411 -18.40 -16.71 -12.49
N THR A 412 -18.87 -17.39 -13.53
CA THR A 412 -18.96 -16.81 -14.87
C THR A 412 -20.43 -16.70 -15.27
N THR A 413 -20.90 -15.48 -15.48
CA THR A 413 -22.27 -15.18 -15.91
C THR A 413 -22.24 -14.67 -17.34
N LYS A 414 -23.13 -15.15 -18.20
CA LYS A 414 -23.32 -14.57 -19.53
C LYS A 414 -23.99 -13.20 -19.40
N ALA A 415 -23.44 -12.20 -20.05
CA ALA A 415 -23.98 -10.84 -20.10
C ALA A 415 -24.33 -10.48 -21.54
N ALA A 416 -25.19 -9.47 -21.74
CA ALA A 416 -25.64 -9.04 -23.05
C ALA A 416 -24.47 -8.60 -23.97
N CYS A 417 -23.38 -8.07 -23.40
CA CYS A 417 -22.17 -7.69 -24.15
C CYS A 417 -21.07 -8.77 -24.17
N GLY A 418 -21.20 -9.86 -23.41
CA GLY A 418 -20.17 -10.90 -23.33
C GLY A 418 -20.27 -11.74 -22.06
N SER A 419 -19.26 -11.68 -21.20
CA SER A 419 -19.23 -12.39 -19.91
C SER A 419 -18.89 -11.46 -18.75
N ILE A 420 -19.44 -11.80 -17.59
CA ILE A 420 -19.04 -11.27 -16.30
C ILE A 420 -18.31 -12.40 -15.55
N GLU A 421 -17.04 -12.19 -15.26
CA GLU A 421 -16.21 -13.08 -14.46
C GLU A 421 -16.12 -12.52 -13.05
N CYS A 422 -16.45 -13.30 -12.02
CA CYS A 422 -16.41 -12.87 -10.63
C CYS A 422 -15.64 -13.90 -9.80
N HIS A 423 -14.56 -13.45 -9.18
CA HIS A 423 -13.74 -14.23 -8.27
C HIS A 423 -13.95 -13.72 -6.83
N ILE A 424 -14.20 -14.64 -5.91
CA ILE A 424 -14.46 -14.35 -4.51
C ILE A 424 -13.46 -15.11 -3.67
N VAL A 425 -12.88 -14.46 -2.66
CA VAL A 425 -12.07 -15.10 -1.61
C VAL A 425 -12.59 -14.68 -0.25
N LEU A 426 -12.98 -15.64 0.59
CA LEU A 426 -13.40 -15.46 1.97
C LEU A 426 -12.24 -15.85 2.90
N SER A 427 -11.93 -14.97 3.86
CA SER A 427 -10.89 -15.19 4.85
C SER A 427 -11.16 -16.43 5.69
N ALA A 428 -10.10 -17.06 6.21
CA ALA A 428 -10.23 -18.31 6.96
C ALA A 428 -11.04 -18.18 8.26
N ASP A 429 -11.00 -17.00 8.88
CA ASP A 429 -11.81 -16.63 10.05
C ASP A 429 -13.22 -16.14 9.68
N ARG A 430 -13.53 -16.06 8.37
CA ARG A 430 -14.78 -15.55 7.80
C ARG A 430 -15.13 -14.10 8.20
N SER A 431 -14.15 -13.34 8.68
CA SER A 431 -14.36 -11.95 9.11
C SER A 431 -14.29 -10.94 7.97
N SER A 432 -13.76 -11.34 6.82
CA SER A 432 -13.67 -10.51 5.64
C SER A 432 -13.72 -11.32 4.34
N ALA A 433 -14.10 -10.68 3.26
CA ALA A 433 -14.04 -11.27 1.93
C ALA A 433 -13.60 -10.24 0.89
N SER A 434 -13.06 -10.73 -0.21
CA SER A 434 -12.72 -9.92 -1.36
C SER A 434 -13.41 -10.46 -2.60
N LEU A 435 -13.92 -9.53 -3.40
CA LEU A 435 -14.64 -9.78 -4.62
C LEU A 435 -13.96 -9.00 -5.74
N SER A 436 -13.64 -9.70 -6.83
CA SER A 436 -13.08 -9.16 -8.07
C SER A 436 -13.99 -9.55 -9.22
N LEU A 437 -14.63 -8.56 -9.87
CA LEU A 437 -15.59 -8.76 -10.94
C LEU A 437 -15.12 -8.03 -12.20
N SER A 438 -15.01 -8.75 -13.31
CA SER A 438 -14.56 -8.23 -14.60
C SER A 438 -15.67 -8.37 -15.65
N LEU A 439 -15.90 -7.33 -16.43
CA LEU A 439 -16.80 -7.36 -17.60
C LEU A 439 -15.96 -7.47 -18.87
N VAL A 440 -16.10 -8.58 -19.58
CA VAL A 440 -15.36 -8.91 -20.80
C VAL A 440 -16.33 -8.94 -21.98
N PRO A 441 -16.20 -8.04 -22.95
CA PRO A 441 -17.07 -8.06 -24.13
C PRO A 441 -16.65 -9.17 -25.10
N CYS A 442 -17.61 -9.79 -25.79
CA CYS A 442 -17.35 -10.80 -26.84
C CYS A 442 -17.04 -10.18 -28.22
N GLY A 443 -17.14 -8.86 -28.39
CA GLY A 443 -17.00 -8.15 -29.66
C GLY A 443 -16.69 -6.66 -29.48
N ASP A 444 -16.94 -5.84 -30.51
CA ASP A 444 -16.68 -4.40 -30.46
C ASP A 444 -17.56 -3.71 -29.40
N VAL A 445 -16.92 -2.93 -28.53
CA VAL A 445 -17.54 -2.19 -27.44
C VAL A 445 -18.52 -1.13 -27.96
N LEU A 446 -18.32 -0.62 -29.18
CA LEU A 446 -19.24 0.31 -29.84
C LEU A 446 -20.59 -0.33 -30.21
N GLY A 447 -20.65 -1.66 -30.29
CA GLY A 447 -21.88 -2.42 -30.54
C GLY A 447 -22.78 -2.59 -29.31
N ILE A 448 -22.37 -2.09 -28.14
CA ILE A 448 -23.18 -2.15 -26.91
C ILE A 448 -24.36 -1.17 -27.02
N THR A 449 -25.56 -1.73 -27.15
CA THR A 449 -26.81 -0.95 -27.27
C THR A 449 -27.68 -0.98 -26.02
N ASP A 450 -27.66 -2.09 -25.26
CA ASP A 450 -28.50 -2.28 -24.07
C ASP A 450 -27.73 -2.01 -22.75
N VAL A 451 -27.27 -0.76 -22.61
CA VAL A 451 -26.48 -0.30 -21.45
C VAL A 451 -27.19 -0.60 -20.13
N LYS A 452 -28.49 -0.30 -20.04
CA LYS A 452 -29.27 -0.45 -18.80
C LYS A 452 -29.27 -1.91 -18.33
N ARG A 453 -29.54 -2.85 -19.25
CA ARG A 453 -29.50 -4.28 -18.96
C ARG A 453 -28.12 -4.73 -18.50
N ILE A 454 -27.05 -4.27 -19.14
CA ILE A 454 -25.67 -4.63 -18.75
C ILE A 454 -25.35 -4.12 -17.34
N THR A 455 -25.72 -2.89 -17.02
CA THR A 455 -25.59 -2.34 -15.66
C THR A 455 -26.34 -3.19 -14.64
N GLU A 456 -27.57 -3.61 -14.93
CA GLU A 456 -28.38 -4.48 -14.07
C GLU A 456 -27.78 -5.89 -13.92
N GLU A 457 -27.21 -6.45 -14.99
CA GLU A 457 -26.50 -7.75 -14.98
C GLU A 457 -25.24 -7.70 -14.10
N VAL A 458 -24.46 -6.61 -14.17
CA VAL A 458 -23.30 -6.39 -13.28
C VAL A 458 -23.73 -6.30 -11.81
N SER A 459 -24.75 -5.49 -11.52
CA SER A 459 -25.26 -5.32 -10.15
C SER A 459 -25.88 -6.60 -9.58
N THR A 460 -26.59 -7.36 -10.42
CA THR A 460 -27.19 -8.64 -10.04
C THR A 460 -26.11 -9.69 -9.79
N THR A 461 -25.04 -9.71 -10.60
CA THR A 461 -23.91 -10.62 -10.37
C THR A 461 -23.20 -10.28 -9.06
N LEU A 462 -22.97 -9.00 -8.77
CA LEU A 462 -22.42 -8.58 -7.47
C LEU A 462 -23.34 -9.00 -6.33
N MET A 463 -24.65 -8.73 -6.42
CA MET A 463 -25.62 -9.12 -5.40
C MET A 463 -25.60 -10.64 -5.16
N ASN A 464 -25.62 -11.45 -6.21
CA ASN A 464 -25.58 -12.90 -6.08
C ASN A 464 -24.28 -13.39 -5.43
N ALA A 465 -23.15 -12.84 -5.83
CA ALA A 465 -21.85 -13.10 -5.22
C ALA A 465 -21.85 -12.73 -3.72
N THR A 466 -22.37 -11.55 -3.36
CA THR A 466 -22.48 -11.16 -1.94
C THR A 466 -23.44 -12.03 -1.13
N LYS A 467 -24.45 -12.65 -1.73
CA LYS A 467 -25.37 -13.58 -1.06
C LYS A 467 -24.77 -14.96 -0.84
N MET A 468 -23.81 -15.36 -1.68
CA MET A 468 -23.04 -16.60 -1.49
C MET A 468 -22.08 -16.50 -0.31
N ILE A 469 -21.57 -15.28 -0.08
CA ILE A 469 -20.81 -14.91 1.10
C ILE A 469 -21.81 -14.74 2.25
N GLU A 470 -21.53 -15.28 3.44
CA GLU A 470 -22.47 -15.28 4.57
C GLU A 470 -23.11 -13.92 4.84
N ALA A 471 -24.40 -13.91 5.22
CA ALA A 471 -25.27 -12.72 5.29
C ALA A 471 -24.85 -11.60 6.27
N LYS A 472 -23.70 -11.71 6.94
CA LYS A 472 -23.20 -10.72 7.91
C LYS A 472 -22.12 -9.81 7.34
N LEU A 473 -21.45 -10.19 6.24
CA LEU A 473 -20.39 -9.36 5.66
C LEU A 473 -20.97 -8.16 4.90
N VAL A 474 -20.47 -6.97 5.20
CA VAL A 474 -20.92 -5.71 4.61
C VAL A 474 -19.94 -5.26 3.54
N PRO A 475 -20.37 -5.13 2.27
CA PRO A 475 -19.58 -4.52 1.20
C PRO A 475 -19.18 -3.09 1.52
N GLN A 476 -17.88 -2.79 1.53
CA GLN A 476 -17.37 -1.47 1.90
C GLN A 476 -17.24 -0.54 0.69
N CYS A 477 -16.50 -0.93 -0.34
CA CYS A 477 -16.29 -0.09 -1.52
C CYS A 477 -16.25 -0.93 -2.78
N ALA A 478 -17.17 -0.68 -3.70
CA ALA A 478 -17.05 -1.12 -5.08
C ALA A 478 -16.16 -0.11 -5.82
N ARG A 479 -14.85 -0.40 -5.88
CA ARG A 479 -13.90 0.37 -6.68
C ARG A 479 -13.93 -0.13 -8.11
N VAL A 480 -14.43 0.70 -9.00
CA VAL A 480 -14.72 0.35 -10.39
C VAL A 480 -13.71 1.05 -11.30
N PHE A 481 -12.76 0.28 -11.82
CA PHE A 481 -11.86 0.71 -12.87
C PHE A 481 -12.55 0.51 -14.22
N TYR A 482 -12.54 1.52 -15.08
CA TYR A 482 -13.21 1.44 -16.38
C TYR A 482 -12.44 2.18 -17.46
N LYS A 483 -12.49 1.66 -18.69
CA LYS A 483 -11.82 2.27 -19.84
C LYS A 483 -12.51 3.58 -20.22
N CYS A 484 -11.73 4.64 -20.39
CA CYS A 484 -12.25 5.98 -20.67
C CYS A 484 -12.97 6.11 -22.03
N SER A 485 -12.60 5.28 -23.00
CA SER A 485 -12.76 5.59 -24.43
C SER A 485 -13.94 4.95 -25.20
N PRO A 486 -14.90 4.25 -24.57
CA PRO A 486 -16.21 4.02 -25.22
C PRO A 486 -17.38 4.68 -24.46
N SER A 487 -18.23 5.43 -25.17
CA SER A 487 -19.46 6.03 -24.59
C SER A 487 -20.34 5.02 -23.84
N PRO A 488 -20.56 3.78 -24.33
CA PRO A 488 -21.36 2.80 -23.60
C PRO A 488 -20.80 2.43 -22.22
N VAL A 489 -19.48 2.34 -22.07
CA VAL A 489 -18.84 2.03 -20.78
C VAL A 489 -19.08 3.13 -19.76
N GLN A 490 -18.98 4.39 -20.20
CA GLN A 490 -19.29 5.55 -19.36
C GLN A 490 -20.75 5.52 -18.89
N GLN A 491 -21.69 5.18 -19.77
CA GLN A 491 -23.10 5.07 -19.40
C GLN A 491 -23.35 3.89 -18.44
N ILE A 492 -22.65 2.76 -18.62
CA ILE A 492 -22.74 1.60 -17.71
C ILE A 492 -22.34 2.02 -16.29
N VAL A 493 -21.18 2.69 -16.12
CA VAL A 493 -20.70 3.11 -14.79
C VAL A 493 -21.53 4.21 -14.17
N GLN A 494 -22.14 5.10 -14.97
CA GLN A 494 -23.05 6.14 -14.48
C GLN A 494 -24.31 5.57 -13.81
N GLY A 495 -24.87 4.50 -14.38
CA GLY A 495 -26.03 3.81 -13.83
C GLY A 495 -25.70 2.82 -12.71
N LEU A 496 -24.42 2.48 -12.53
CA LEU A 496 -24.01 1.38 -11.66
C LEU A 496 -24.31 1.66 -10.18
N GLU A 497 -24.04 2.86 -9.68
CA GLU A 497 -24.32 3.20 -8.28
C GLU A 497 -25.81 3.11 -7.94
N GLU A 498 -26.67 3.62 -8.83
CA GLU A 498 -28.12 3.54 -8.65
C GLU A 498 -28.62 2.10 -8.74
N SER A 499 -28.11 1.33 -9.71
CA SER A 499 -28.43 -0.08 -9.88
C SER A 499 -28.01 -0.93 -8.67
N LEU A 500 -26.81 -0.70 -8.12
CA LEU A 500 -26.34 -1.36 -6.90
C LEU A 500 -27.21 -1.02 -5.69
N ARG A 501 -27.60 0.25 -5.54
CA ARG A 501 -28.51 0.69 -4.48
C ARG A 501 -29.88 0.04 -4.59
N ASN A 502 -30.40 -0.13 -5.82
CA ASN A 502 -31.66 -0.82 -6.06
C ASN A 502 -31.59 -2.33 -5.74
N CYS A 503 -30.45 -2.99 -6.03
CA CYS A 503 -30.26 -4.41 -5.77
C CYS A 503 -29.95 -4.74 -4.30
N LEU A 504 -29.14 -3.92 -3.64
CA LEU A 504 -28.57 -4.21 -2.31
C LEU A 504 -29.17 -3.36 -1.18
N GLY A 505 -29.94 -2.32 -1.49
CA GLY A 505 -30.55 -1.43 -0.50
C GLY A 505 -29.51 -0.82 0.44
N GLU A 506 -29.74 -0.94 1.75
CA GLU A 506 -28.81 -0.46 2.78
C GLU A 506 -27.47 -1.20 2.81
N SER A 507 -27.39 -2.39 2.23
CA SER A 507 -26.14 -3.16 2.12
C SER A 507 -25.32 -2.79 0.89
N SER A 508 -25.72 -1.76 0.14
CA SER A 508 -24.96 -1.28 -1.02
C SER A 508 -23.57 -0.77 -0.57
N PRO A 509 -22.49 -1.16 -1.27
CA PRO A 509 -21.19 -0.54 -1.05
C PRO A 509 -21.21 0.93 -1.44
N SER A 510 -20.24 1.70 -0.94
CA SER A 510 -19.88 2.96 -1.59
C SER A 510 -19.30 2.67 -2.97
N VAL A 511 -19.47 3.57 -3.94
CA VAL A 511 -18.96 3.38 -5.31
C VAL A 511 -17.86 4.38 -5.60
N ALA A 512 -16.67 3.88 -5.92
CA ALA A 512 -15.52 4.68 -6.34
C ALA A 512 -15.24 4.43 -7.83
N LEU A 513 -15.54 5.40 -8.68
CA LEU A 513 -15.34 5.29 -10.12
C LEU A 513 -13.94 5.79 -10.49
N VAL A 514 -13.14 4.95 -11.12
CA VAL A 514 -11.74 5.24 -11.47
C VAL A 514 -11.53 5.09 -12.98
N PRO A 515 -11.52 6.19 -13.74
CA PRO A 515 -11.24 6.14 -15.17
C PRO A 515 -9.77 5.79 -15.43
N VAL A 516 -9.54 4.73 -16.21
CA VAL A 516 -8.21 4.21 -16.57
C VAL A 516 -8.01 4.20 -18.07
N LEU A 517 -6.75 4.16 -18.50
CA LEU A 517 -6.40 4.06 -19.93
C LEU A 517 -6.78 2.69 -20.49
N ASP A 518 -6.48 1.63 -19.72
CA ASP A 518 -6.72 0.27 -20.16
C ASP A 518 -6.82 -0.72 -19.00
N LEU A 519 -7.35 -1.91 -19.32
CA LEU A 519 -7.50 -3.05 -18.41
C LEU A 519 -7.03 -4.36 -19.08
N PRO A 520 -6.67 -5.39 -18.31
CA PRO A 520 -6.25 -6.69 -18.82
C PRO A 520 -7.33 -7.40 -19.65
N ASN A 521 -6.92 -8.33 -20.52
CA ASN A 521 -7.82 -9.30 -21.17
C ASN A 521 -9.02 -8.66 -21.90
N SER A 522 -8.83 -7.47 -22.49
CA SER A 522 -9.89 -6.71 -23.17
C SER A 522 -11.07 -6.33 -22.26
N GLN A 523 -10.90 -6.39 -20.94
CA GLN A 523 -11.91 -5.95 -19.98
C GLN A 523 -12.26 -4.48 -20.23
N ILE A 524 -13.54 -4.15 -20.14
CA ILE A 524 -14.01 -2.76 -20.23
C ILE A 524 -14.26 -2.14 -18.86
N LEU A 525 -14.48 -3.00 -17.87
CA LEU A 525 -14.78 -2.66 -16.49
C LEU A 525 -14.22 -3.75 -15.57
N HIS A 526 -13.58 -3.35 -14.47
CA HIS A 526 -13.16 -4.22 -13.39
C HIS A 526 -13.57 -3.59 -12.05
N LEU A 527 -14.39 -4.30 -11.28
CA LEU A 527 -14.84 -3.93 -9.95
C LEU A 527 -14.07 -4.74 -8.91
N SER A 528 -13.47 -4.06 -7.93
CA SER A 528 -12.89 -4.67 -6.74
C SER A 528 -13.66 -4.22 -5.51
N CYS A 529 -14.10 -5.17 -4.69
CA CYS A 529 -14.82 -4.89 -3.47
C CYS A 529 -14.31 -5.72 -2.30
N TRP A 530 -13.97 -5.05 -1.21
CA TRP A 530 -13.69 -5.67 0.08
C TRP A 530 -14.95 -5.64 0.95
N LEU A 531 -15.20 -6.72 1.67
CA LEU A 531 -16.30 -6.91 2.59
C LEU A 531 -15.74 -7.21 3.97
N SER A 532 -16.38 -6.67 5.01
CA SER A 532 -16.00 -6.89 6.41
C SER A 532 -17.23 -7.17 7.25
N LEU A 533 -17.06 -7.99 8.30
CA LEU A 533 -18.08 -8.16 9.34
C LEU A 533 -18.37 -6.84 10.01
#